data_AF-A0A7C1II35-F1
#
_entry.id   AF-A0A7C1II35-F1
#
_cell.length_a   1.000
_cell.length_b   1.000
_cell.length_c   1.000
_cell.angle_alpha   90.00
_cell.angle_beta   90.00
_cell.angle_gamma   90.00
#
_symmetry.space_group_name_H-M   'P 1'
#
loop_
_entity.id
_entity.type
_entity.pdbx_description
1 polymer ?
#
loop_
_entity_poly.entity_id
_entity_poly.type
_entity_poly.pdbx_seq_one_letter_code
_entity_poly.pdbx_strand_id
1 'polypeptide(L)' 'MTKSNLVKQVLAINVISTGVVLYFTKLGYVEGGTAPLIPSEVMVDPLPATLMLTALVIDVAITSFALALIMRMEGSP' A
#
# COMPACT_ATOMS: atom_id res chain seq x y z
N MET A 1 21.01 -18.37 15.67
CA MET A 1 20.95 -17.49 14.48
C MET A 1 19.62 -17.71 13.81
N THR A 2 18.72 -16.73 13.85
CA THR A 2 17.37 -16.86 13.28
C THR A 2 17.49 -16.91 11.76
N LYS A 3 17.08 -18.01 11.11
CA LYS A 3 17.02 -18.04 9.64
C LYS A 3 16.10 -16.91 9.18
N SER A 4 16.59 -15.97 8.39
CA SER A 4 15.77 -14.90 7.83
C SER A 4 14.81 -15.50 6.80
N ASN A 5 13.53 -15.57 7.16
CA ASN A 5 12.49 -15.97 6.21
C ASN A 5 12.17 -14.77 5.30
N LEU A 6 12.58 -14.85 4.04
CA LEU A 6 12.42 -13.77 3.06
C LEU A 6 10.93 -13.44 2.82
N VAL A 7 10.05 -14.45 2.82
CA VAL A 7 8.59 -14.25 2.71
C VAL A 7 8.06 -13.43 3.89
N LYS A 8 8.54 -13.71 5.10
CA LYS A 8 8.17 -12.94 6.30
C LYS A 8 8.63 -11.48 6.22
N GLN A 9 9.77 -11.22 5.59
CA GLN A 9 10.25 -9.85 5.36
C GLN A 9 9.39 -9.10 4.34
N VAL A 10 9.02 -9.75 3.23
CA VAL A 10 8.09 -9.17 2.24
C VAL A 10 6.74 -8.85 2.89
N LEU A 11 6.23 -9.74 3.74
CA LEU A 11 4.99 -9.49 4.50
C LEU A 11 5.14 -8.29 5.44
N ALA A 12 6.26 -8.17 6.16
CA ALA A 12 6.51 -7.04 7.05
C ALA A 12 6.54 -5.70 6.29
N ILE A 13 7.14 -5.68 5.10
CA ILE A 13 7.15 -4.50 4.22
C ILE A 13 5.73 -4.11 3.81
N ASN A 14 4.90 -5.09 3.41
CA ASN A 14 3.49 -4.84 3.05
C ASN A 14 2.67 -4.26 4.20
N VAL A 15 2.89 -4.74 5.44
CA VAL A 15 2.22 -4.20 6.63
C VAL A 15 2.63 -2.74 6.88
N ILE A 16 3.92 -2.42 6.73
CA ILE A 16 4.41 -1.04 6.86
C ILE A 16 3.77 -0.14 5.80
N SER A 17 3.75 -0.58 4.55
CA SER A 17 3.16 0.22 3.46
C SER A 17 1.66 0.45 3.67
N THR A 18 0.93 -0.57 4.11
CA THR A 18 -0.49 -0.43 4.48
C THR A 18 -0.67 0.62 5.58
N GLY A 19 0.23 0.68 6.56
CA GLY A 19 0.25 1.72 7.59
C GLY A 19 0.46 3.13 7.02
N VAL A 20 1.36 3.29 6.05
CA VAL A 20 1.58 4.55 5.33
C VAL A 20 0.33 4.97 4.56
N VAL A 21 -0.32 4.02 3.87
CA VAL A 21 -1.58 4.25 3.15
C VAL A 21 -2.65 4.81 4.09
N LEU A 22 -2.88 4.14 5.23
CA LEU A 22 -3.86 4.58 6.22
C LEU A 22 -3.50 5.96 6.80
N TYR A 23 -2.23 6.21 7.07
CA TYR A 23 -1.76 7.50 7.57
C TYR A 23 -2.05 8.64 6.57
N PHE A 24 -1.72 8.46 5.29
CA PHE A 24 -1.98 9.47 4.27
C PHE A 24 -3.46 9.66 3.98
N THR A 25 -4.25 8.59 3.93
CA THR A 25 -5.72 8.71 3.77
C THR A 25 -6.34 9.54 4.90
N LYS A 26 -5.85 9.39 6.13
CA LYS A 26 -6.30 10.19 7.27
C LYS A 26 -6.01 11.69 7.08
N LEU A 27 -4.90 12.06 6.46
CA LEU A 27 -4.55 13.47 6.22
C LEU A 27 -5.54 14.17 5.26
N GLY A 28 -6.16 13.42 4.34
CA GLY A 28 -7.19 13.95 3.44
C GLY A 28 -8.61 13.89 3.99
N TYR A 29 -8.81 13.33 5.19
CA TYR A 29 -10.12 13.20 5.80
C TYR A 29 -10.60 14.53 6.35
N VAL A 30 -11.81 14.91 5.95
CA VAL A 30 -12.53 16.09 6.44
C VAL A 30 -13.79 15.60 7.15
N GLU A 31 -14.00 16.01 8.39
CA GLU A 31 -15.16 15.62 9.18
C GLU A 31 -16.45 16.13 8.51
N GLY A 32 -17.41 15.24 8.27
CA GLY A 32 -18.64 15.54 7.52
C GLY A 32 -18.44 15.71 6.01
N GLY A 33 -17.22 15.52 5.49
CA GLY A 33 -16.94 15.62 4.05
C GLY A 33 -17.49 14.44 3.25
N THR A 34 -18.04 14.74 2.08
CA THR A 34 -18.50 13.71 1.13
C THR A 34 -17.38 13.32 0.16
N ALA A 35 -17.52 12.16 -0.49
CA ALA A 35 -16.59 11.75 -1.55
C ALA A 35 -16.56 12.80 -2.69
N PRO A 36 -15.39 13.09 -3.27
CA PRO A 36 -15.20 14.14 -4.26
C PRO A 36 -15.63 13.67 -5.66
N LEU A 37 -16.89 13.26 -5.79
CA LEU A 37 -17.49 12.76 -7.03
C LEU A 37 -18.39 13.82 -7.68
N ILE A 38 -19.16 14.52 -6.86
CA ILE A 38 -20.09 15.58 -7.25
C ILE A 38 -19.72 16.82 -6.43
N PRO A 39 -19.68 18.02 -7.02
CA PRO A 39 -19.36 19.24 -6.29
C PRO A 39 -20.33 19.42 -5.10
N SER A 40 -19.79 19.43 -3.89
CA SER A 40 -20.51 19.74 -2.65
C SER A 40 -19.74 20.79 -1.84
N GLU A 41 -20.39 21.42 -0.86
CA GLU A 41 -19.76 22.45 -0.02
C GLU A 41 -18.63 21.89 0.87
N VAL A 42 -18.71 20.62 1.26
CA VAL A 42 -17.69 19.96 2.10
C VAL A 42 -17.31 18.62 1.48
N MET A 43 -16.09 18.56 0.94
CA MET A 43 -15.52 17.36 0.32
C MET A 43 -14.23 16.96 0.99
N VAL A 44 -13.95 15.65 1.02
CA VAL A 44 -12.61 15.15 1.39
C VAL A 44 -11.60 15.52 0.31
N ASP A 45 -10.34 15.72 0.71
CA ASP A 45 -9.28 16.05 -0.25
C ASP A 45 -9.02 14.84 -1.18
N PRO A 46 -9.18 14.98 -2.51
CA PRO A 46 -8.92 13.88 -3.44
C PRO A 46 -7.43 13.55 -3.61
N LEU A 47 -6.52 14.45 -3.21
CA LEU A 47 -5.09 14.29 -3.44
C LEU A 47 -4.52 13.06 -2.71
N PRO A 48 -4.74 12.85 -1.39
CA PRO A 48 -4.16 11.70 -0.71
C PRO A 48 -4.71 10.37 -1.24
N ALA A 49 -6.00 10.30 -1.58
CA ALA A 49 -6.60 9.08 -2.13
C ALA A 49 -5.96 8.69 -3.48
N THR A 50 -5.74 9.67 -4.36
CA THR A 50 -5.12 9.45 -5.68
C THR A 50 -3.65 9.00 -5.55
N LEU A 51 -2.90 9.62 -4.64
CA LEU A 51 -1.50 9.24 -4.37
C LEU A 51 -1.39 7.84 -3.76
N MET A 52 -2.34 7.44 -2.91
CA MET A 52 -2.31 6.10 -2.32
C MET A 52 -2.72 5.02 -3.31
N LEU A 53 -3.62 5.31 -4.26
CA LEU A 53 -3.99 4.35 -5.31
C LEU A 53 -2.79 3.95 -6.17
N THR A 54 -1.92 4.91 -6.53
CA THR A 54 -0.70 4.60 -7.29
C THR A 54 0.31 3.83 -6.46
N ALA A 55 0.45 4.16 -5.17
CA ALA A 55 1.32 3.42 -4.25
C ALA A 55 0.90 1.95 -4.13
N LEU A 56 -0.40 1.68 -3.97
CA LEU A 56 -0.92 0.30 -3.88
C LEU A 56 -0.61 -0.53 -5.14
N VAL A 57 -0.73 0.05 -6.33
CA VAL A 57 -0.40 -0.65 -7.58
C VAL A 57 1.10 -0.99 -7.65
N ILE A 58 1.96 -0.06 -7.23
CA ILE A 58 3.41 -0.26 -7.18
C ILE A 58 3.78 -1.34 -6.14
N ASP A 59 3.15 -1.34 -4.97
CA ASP A 59 3.39 -2.33 -3.91
C ASP A 59 3.06 -3.75 -4.35
N VAL A 60 1.95 -3.95 -5.06
CA VAL A 60 1.58 -5.26 -5.61
C VAL A 60 2.60 -5.72 -6.65
N ALA A 61 3.09 -4.83 -7.51
CA ALA A 61 4.12 -5.15 -8.49
C ALA A 61 5.44 -5.55 -7.83
N ILE A 62 5.91 -4.80 -6.83
CA ILE A 62 7.14 -5.08 -6.09
C ILE A 62 7.01 -6.39 -5.30
N THR A 63 5.87 -6.62 -4.64
CA THR A 63 5.62 -7.86 -3.89
C THR A 63 5.62 -9.08 -4.80
N SER A 64 4.99 -8.98 -5.97
CA SER A 64 4.98 -10.06 -6.97
C SER A 64 6.40 -10.35 -7.48
N PHE A 65 7.17 -9.30 -7.77
CA PHE A 65 8.56 -9.42 -8.18
C PHE A 65 9.45 -10.04 -7.09
N ALA A 66 9.30 -9.60 -5.84
CA ALA A 66 10.05 -10.12 -4.71
C ALA A 66 9.75 -11.61 -4.48
N LEU A 67 8.47 -12.01 -4.53
CA LEU A 67 8.09 -13.42 -4.40
C LEU A 67 8.63 -14.26 -5.56
N ALA A 68 8.59 -13.77 -6.81
CA ALA A 68 9.18 -14.46 -7.94
C ALA A 68 10.70 -14.68 -7.78
N LEU A 69 11.42 -13.68 -7.25
CA LEU A 69 12.83 -13.83 -6.91
C LEU A 69 13.08 -14.85 -5.80
N ILE A 70 12.27 -14.83 -4.75
CA ILE A 70 12.36 -15.78 -3.64
C ILE A 70 12.15 -17.21 -4.16
N MET A 71 11.11 -17.45 -4.96
CA MET A 71 10.83 -18.74 -5.57
C MET A 71 11.99 -19.23 -6.44
N ARG A 72 12.56 -18.33 -7.27
CA ARG A 72 13.73 -18.64 -8.09
C ARG A 72 14.97 -19.00 -7.28
N MET A 73 15.18 -18.34 -6.14
CA MET A 73 16.31 -18.64 -5.25
C MET A 73 16.13 -19.94 -4.47
N GLU A 74 14.90 -20.29 -4.11
CA GLU A 74 14.59 -21.55 -3.41
C GLU A 74 14.58 -22.77 -4.34
N GLY A 75 14.78 -22.59 -5.65
CA GLY A 75 14.89 -23.70 -6.61
C GLY A 75 13.58 -24.45 -6.84
N SER A 76 12.43 -23.84 -6.50
CA SER A 76 11.15 -24.37 -6.94
C SER A 76 10.95 -24.09 -8.43
N PRO A 77 10.39 -25.04 -9.19
CA PRO A 77 10.16 -24.90 -10.64
C PRO A 77 9.26 -23.72 -11.00
#